data_AF-A0A7R8H335-F1
#
_entry.id   AF-A0A7R8H335-F1
#
_cell.length_a   1.000
_cell.length_b   1.000
_cell.length_c   1.000
_cell.angle_alpha   90.00
_cell.angle_beta   90.00
_cell.angle_gamma   90.00
#
_symmetry.space_group_name_H-M   'P 1'
#
loop_
_entity.id
_entity.type
_entity.pdbx_description
1 polymer ?
#
loop_
_entity_poly.entity_id
_entity_poly.type
_entity_poly.pdbx_seq_one_letter_code
_entity_poly.pdbx_strand_id
1 'polypeptide(L)'
;MSPESFTSEGDPNHVKDDIWAFGVFLYELLFGERPFDVEVKSHTISNIMNLNYEIPEDRGLSSESRAVLRSIFVYENDRIESATQLINLPFFANYHNLTSESLSSLPAPFDPMLLSDDDVTHFEYSSFEDDKRILCQ
;
A
#
# COMPACT_ATOMS: atom_id res chain seq x y z
N MET A 1 -0.18 -5.67 7.41
CA MET A 1 -0.62 -5.58 8.82
C MET A 1 0.00 -4.33 9.42
N SER A 2 -0.80 -3.56 10.15
CA SER A 2 -0.34 -2.44 10.96
C SER A 2 0.28 -2.95 12.27
N PRO A 3 1.03 -2.12 13.03
CA PRO A 3 1.55 -2.50 14.34
C PRO A 3 0.45 -2.91 15.33
N GLU A 4 -0.64 -2.15 15.39
CA GLU A 4 -1.76 -2.35 16.30
C GLU A 4 -2.55 -3.64 16.03
N SER A 5 -2.53 -4.13 14.77
CA SER A 5 -3.07 -5.44 14.40
C SER A 5 -2.39 -6.60 15.14
N PHE A 6 -1.16 -6.42 15.64
CA PHE A 6 -0.43 -7.43 16.41
C PHE A 6 -0.59 -7.28 17.92
N THR A 7 -0.99 -6.10 18.41
CA THR A 7 -1.02 -5.80 19.85
C THR A 7 -2.42 -5.72 20.45
N SER A 8 -3.45 -5.47 19.64
CA SER A 8 -4.82 -5.28 20.13
C SER A 8 -5.71 -6.48 19.77
N GLU A 9 -6.45 -7.00 20.76
CA GLU A 9 -7.54 -7.97 20.56
C GLU A 9 -8.88 -7.28 20.21
N GLY A 10 -8.86 -6.15 19.50
CA GLY A 10 -10.07 -5.58 18.89
C GLY A 10 -10.43 -4.14 19.27
N ASP A 11 -9.58 -3.17 18.92
CA ASP A 11 -10.11 -1.83 18.65
C ASP A 11 -10.55 -1.78 17.18
N PRO A 12 -11.85 -1.55 16.86
CA PRO A 12 -12.39 -1.62 15.50
C PRO A 12 -12.05 -0.39 14.63
N ASN A 13 -10.95 0.33 14.88
CA ASN A 13 -10.50 1.45 14.04
C ASN A 13 -9.90 0.97 12.70
N HIS A 14 -10.69 0.23 11.94
CA HIS A 14 -10.39 -0.31 10.62
C HIS A 14 -9.86 0.74 9.64
N VAL A 15 -10.29 2.01 9.80
CA VAL A 15 -9.85 3.10 8.92
C VAL A 15 -8.35 3.38 9.04
N LYS A 16 -7.79 3.36 10.26
CA LYS A 16 -6.35 3.61 10.44
C LYS A 16 -5.50 2.44 9.94
N ASP A 17 -6.00 1.22 10.07
CA ASP A 17 -5.39 0.02 9.49
C ASP A 17 -5.38 0.07 7.95
N ASP A 18 -6.48 0.50 7.34
CA ASP A 18 -6.60 0.68 5.89
C ASP A 18 -5.64 1.77 5.39
N ILE A 19 -5.52 2.89 6.12
CA ILE A 19 -4.54 3.94 5.81
C ILE A 19 -3.11 3.42 5.91
N TRP A 20 -2.80 2.58 6.89
CA TRP A 20 -1.49 1.91 6.98
C TRP A 20 -1.24 1.01 5.78
N ALA A 21 -2.21 0.17 5.42
CA ALA A 21 -2.11 -0.71 4.25
C ALA A 21 -1.91 0.08 2.96
N PHE A 22 -2.62 1.21 2.81
CA PHE A 22 -2.41 2.16 1.71
C PHE A 22 -0.98 2.71 1.70
N GLY A 23 -0.41 3.07 2.86
CA GLY A 23 0.98 3.51 2.96
C GLY A 23 1.97 2.45 2.49
N VAL A 24 1.77 1.19 2.89
CA VAL A 24 2.61 0.05 2.45
C VAL A 24 2.52 -0.12 0.92
N PHE A 25 1.31 -0.09 0.37
CA PHE A 25 1.10 -0.18 -1.08
C PHE A 25 1.73 1.00 -1.85
N LEU A 26 1.54 2.23 -1.36
CA LEU A 26 2.14 3.42 -1.96
C LEU A 26 3.66 3.36 -1.93
N TYR A 27 4.26 2.89 -0.83
CA TYR A 27 5.69 2.66 -0.73
C TYR A 27 6.14 1.67 -1.81
N GLU A 28 5.45 0.54 -1.95
CA GLU A 28 5.76 -0.49 -2.95
C GLU A 28 5.67 0.04 -4.39
N LEU A 29 4.69 0.90 -4.70
CA LEU A 29 4.60 1.58 -6.00
C LEU A 29 5.76 2.54 -6.26
N LEU A 30 6.25 3.22 -5.22
CA LEU A 30 7.30 4.24 -5.36
C LEU A 30 8.72 3.64 -5.39
N PHE A 31 8.93 2.51 -4.70
CA PHE A 31 10.26 1.92 -4.51
C PHE A 31 10.44 0.54 -5.17
N GLY A 32 9.35 -0.14 -5.52
CA GLY A 32 9.35 -1.50 -6.09
C GLY A 32 9.55 -2.61 -5.06
N GLU A 33 9.59 -2.27 -3.78
CA GLU A 33 9.78 -3.20 -2.66
C GLU A 33 8.95 -2.77 -1.46
N ARG A 34 8.73 -3.68 -0.51
CA ARG A 34 7.93 -3.40 0.69
C ARG A 34 8.79 -2.75 1.78
N PRO A 35 8.26 -1.79 2.56
CA PRO A 35 9.04 -0.96 3.49
C PRO A 35 9.64 -1.72 4.69
N PHE A 36 9.04 -2.84 5.08
CA PHE A 36 9.45 -3.60 6.29
C PHE A 36 9.95 -5.01 5.97
N ASP A 37 9.93 -5.39 4.69
CA ASP A 37 10.07 -6.79 4.30
C ASP A 37 11.53 -7.24 4.32
N VAL A 38 11.73 -8.41 4.92
CA VAL A 38 13.02 -9.05 5.12
C VAL A 38 12.82 -10.57 5.06
N GLU A 39 13.87 -11.32 4.76
CA GLU A 39 13.77 -12.77 4.52
C GLU A 39 13.10 -13.54 5.67
N VAL A 40 13.32 -13.09 6.91
CA VAL A 40 12.79 -13.75 8.11
C VAL A 40 11.52 -13.05 8.58
N LYS A 41 10.37 -13.73 8.49
CA LYS A 41 9.05 -13.18 8.86
C LYS A 41 8.99 -12.54 10.25
N SER A 42 9.64 -13.12 11.26
CA SER A 42 9.67 -12.53 12.61
C SER A 42 10.40 -11.18 12.65
N HIS A 43 11.40 -10.99 11.79
CA HIS A 43 12.08 -9.71 11.64
C HIS A 43 11.18 -8.70 10.90
N THR A 44 10.39 -9.12 9.91
CA THR A 44 9.38 -8.26 9.27
C THR A 44 8.38 -7.72 10.31
N ILE A 45 7.87 -8.60 11.19
CA ILE A 45 6.99 -8.18 12.30
C ILE A 45 7.73 -7.22 13.22
N SER A 46 8.97 -7.52 13.61
CA SER A 46 9.80 -6.62 14.42
C SER A 46 9.97 -5.23 13.76
N ASN A 47 10.20 -5.19 12.45
CA ASN A 47 10.34 -3.95 11.70
C ASN A 47 9.05 -3.14 11.71
N ILE A 48 7.89 -3.79 11.51
CA ILE A 48 6.58 -3.15 11.60
C ILE A 48 6.37 -2.56 13.00
N MET A 49 6.57 -3.36 14.04
CA MET A 49 6.35 -2.95 15.44
C MET A 49 7.24 -1.78 15.88
N ASN A 50 8.46 -1.71 15.35
CA ASN A 50 9.43 -0.67 15.68
C ASN A 50 9.49 0.49 14.67
N LEU A 51 8.59 0.50 13.68
CA LEU A 51 8.61 1.46 12.57
C LEU A 51 10.00 1.55 11.89
N ASN A 52 10.67 0.42 11.74
CA ASN A 52 11.98 0.32 11.12
C ASN A 52 11.84 0.21 9.60
N TYR A 53 11.83 1.35 8.92
CA TYR A 53 11.80 1.49 7.47
C TYR A 53 12.71 2.64 7.04
N GLU A 54 13.11 2.65 5.77
CA GLU A 54 13.91 3.72 5.18
C GLU A 54 13.17 4.38 4.03
N ILE A 55 13.43 5.66 3.78
CA ILE A 55 12.95 6.37 2.59
C ILE A 55 14.19 6.87 1.83
N PRO A 56 14.69 6.12 0.84
CA PRO A 56 15.86 6.51 0.07
C PRO A 56 15.73 7.91 -0.55
N GLU A 57 16.78 8.72 -0.44
CA GLU A 57 16.81 10.09 -0.99
C GLU A 57 17.15 10.12 -2.48
N ASP A 58 17.87 9.11 -2.97
CA ASP A 58 18.48 9.02 -4.30
C ASP A 58 17.50 8.65 -5.43
N ARG A 59 16.28 8.22 -5.10
CA ARG A 59 15.25 7.79 -6.08
C ARG A 59 14.53 8.93 -6.81
N GLY A 60 14.90 10.19 -6.58
CA GLY A 60 14.30 11.34 -7.29
C GLY A 60 12.83 11.62 -6.96
N LEU A 61 12.32 11.08 -5.84
CA LEU A 61 10.96 11.32 -5.39
C LEU A 61 10.75 12.78 -4.95
N SER A 62 9.50 13.25 -4.97
CA SER A 62 9.16 14.59 -4.48
C SER A 62 9.18 14.67 -2.95
N SER A 63 9.24 15.87 -2.38
CA SER A 63 9.13 16.08 -0.93
C SER A 63 7.77 15.64 -0.40
N GLU A 64 6.73 15.82 -1.20
CA GLU A 64 5.33 15.60 -0.85
C GLU A 64 5.04 14.10 -0.72
N SER A 65 5.55 13.26 -1.62
CA SER A 65 5.36 11.80 -1.52
C SER A 65 6.01 11.23 -0.27
N ARG A 66 7.22 11.70 0.07
CA ARG A 66 7.90 11.31 1.32
C ARG A 66 7.13 11.80 2.56
N ALA A 67 6.53 12.99 2.49
CA ALA A 67 5.71 13.51 3.57
C ALA A 67 4.45 12.66 3.81
N VAL A 68 3.79 12.17 2.75
CA VAL A 68 2.67 11.20 2.87
C VAL A 68 3.12 9.96 3.63
N LEU A 69 4.20 9.30 3.20
CA LEU A 69 4.69 8.09 3.86
C LEU A 69 5.03 8.32 5.34
N ARG A 70 5.72 9.42 5.66
CA ARG A 70 6.05 9.79 7.05
C ARG A 70 4.82 10.11 7.91
N SER A 71 3.72 10.56 7.31
CA SER A 71 2.47 10.81 8.03
C SER A 71 1.64 9.54 8.30
N ILE A 72 1.92 8.45 7.57
CA ILE A 72 1.26 7.16 7.71
C ILE A 72 2.07 6.21 8.61
N PHE A 73 3.38 6.12 8.39
CA PHE A 73 4.29 5.23 9.12
C PHE A 73 4.76 5.85 10.45
N VAL A 74 3.76 6.10 11.30
CA VAL A 74 3.86 6.53 12.69
C VAL A 74 2.96 5.64 13.54
N TYR A 75 3.11 5.72 14.86
CA TYR A 75 2.22 5.01 15.78
C TYR A 75 0.78 5.53 15.63
N GLU A 76 -0.19 4.66 15.94
CA GLU A 76 -1.61 4.88 15.66
C GLU A 76 -2.15 6.25 16.12
N ASN A 77 -1.71 6.74 17.29
CA ASN A 77 -2.15 8.01 17.86
C ASN A 77 -1.71 9.24 17.05
N ASP A 78 -0.58 9.14 16.34
CA ASP A 78 -0.01 10.23 15.55
C ASP A 78 -0.34 10.09 14.05
N ARG A 79 -0.92 8.96 13.65
CA ARG A 79 -1.26 8.66 12.26
C ARG A 79 -2.43 9.50 11.80
N ILE A 80 -2.39 9.91 10.52
CA ILE A 80 -3.55 10.46 9.82
C ILE A 80 -4.81 9.61 10.10
N GLU A 81 -5.89 10.30 10.47
CA GLU A 81 -7.08 9.66 11.03
C GLU A 81 -8.14 9.31 9.99
N SER A 82 -8.06 9.89 8.79
CA SER A 82 -9.09 9.71 7.76
C SER A 82 -8.56 9.88 6.34
N ALA A 83 -9.26 9.28 5.37
CA ALA A 83 -9.03 9.49 3.95
C ALA A 83 -9.15 10.97 3.56
N THR A 84 -10.03 11.74 4.21
CA THR A 84 -10.18 13.18 3.97
C THR A 84 -8.94 13.97 4.37
N GLN A 85 -8.31 13.63 5.51
CA GLN A 85 -7.04 14.26 5.88
C GLN A 85 -5.92 13.85 4.91
N LEU A 86 -5.87 12.58 4.52
CA LEU A 86 -4.89 12.04 3.57
C LEU A 86 -4.97 12.75 2.21
N ILE A 87 -6.17 12.86 1.62
CA ILE A 87 -6.36 13.47 0.29
C ILE A 87 -6.10 14.97 0.29
N ASN A 88 -6.10 15.64 1.44
CA ASN A 88 -5.80 17.07 1.54
C ASN A 88 -4.28 17.37 1.62
N LEU A 89 -3.42 16.34 1.66
CA LEU A 89 -1.98 16.53 1.66
C LEU A 89 -1.50 17.11 0.33
N PRO A 90 -0.41 17.92 0.31
CA PRO A 90 0.10 18.57 -0.90
C PRO A 90 0.38 17.61 -2.07
N PHE A 91 0.70 16.35 -1.78
CA PHE A 91 0.90 15.32 -2.80
C PHE A 91 -0.33 15.13 -3.71
N PHE A 92 -1.53 15.31 -3.16
CA PHE A 92 -2.80 15.13 -3.87
C PHE A 92 -3.45 16.45 -4.34
N ALA A 93 -2.74 17.58 -4.24
CA ALA A 93 -3.30 18.91 -4.52
C ALA A 93 -3.96 19.03 -5.91
N ASN A 94 -3.39 18.36 -6.92
CA ASN A 94 -3.94 18.35 -8.29
C ASN A 94 -5.29 17.63 -8.41
N TYR A 95 -5.69 16.88 -7.38
CA TYR A 95 -6.87 16.02 -7.39
C TYR A 95 -7.97 16.45 -6.40
N HIS A 96 -7.75 17.51 -5.61
CA HIS A 96 -8.72 17.98 -4.59
C HIS A 96 -10.10 18.34 -5.15
N ASN A 97 -10.17 18.77 -6.42
CA ASN A 97 -11.41 19.19 -7.07
C ASN A 97 -12.01 18.11 -7.99
N LEU A 98 -11.44 16.89 -8.02
CA LEU A 98 -11.99 15.83 -8.84
C LEU A 98 -13.28 15.30 -8.22
N THR A 99 -14.35 15.32 -9.02
CA THR A 99 -15.56 14.56 -8.74
C THR A 99 -15.39 13.11 -9.21
N SER A 100 -16.22 12.19 -8.72
CA SER A 100 -16.24 10.80 -9.20
C SER A 100 -16.41 10.72 -10.73
N GLU A 101 -17.26 11.57 -11.29
CA GLU A 101 -17.49 11.68 -12.74
C GLU A 101 -16.25 12.17 -13.48
N SER A 102 -15.55 13.18 -12.94
CA SER A 102 -14.32 13.72 -13.53
C SER A 102 -13.19 12.70 -13.46
N LEU A 103 -13.05 11.99 -12.33
CA LEU A 103 -12.06 10.93 -12.16
C LEU A 103 -12.26 9.79 -13.16
N SER A 104 -13.51 9.37 -13.36
CA SER A 104 -13.86 8.27 -14.28
C SER A 104 -13.64 8.61 -15.76
N SER A 105 -13.53 9.91 -16.09
CA SER A 105 -13.26 10.36 -17.45
C SER A 105 -11.77 10.61 -17.73
N LEU A 106 -10.91 10.54 -16.72
CA LEU A 106 -9.46 10.58 -16.93
C LEU A 106 -8.98 9.26 -17.56
N PRO A 107 -8.04 9.32 -18.53
CA PRO A 107 -7.45 8.10 -19.06
C PRO A 107 -6.69 7.36 -17.96
N ALA A 108 -6.90 6.04 -17.86
CA ALA A 108 -6.12 5.20 -16.97
C ALA A 108 -4.63 5.23 -17.39
N PRO A 109 -3.68 5.17 -16.44
CA PRO A 109 -2.25 5.15 -16.78
C PRO A 109 -1.84 3.94 -17.63
N PHE A 110 -2.59 2.84 -17.52
CA PHE A 110 -2.40 1.61 -18.28
C PHE A 110 -3.75 1.18 -18.86
N ASP A 111 -3.79 1.05 -20.18
CA ASP A 111 -4.93 0.56 -20.95
C ASP A 111 -4.58 -0.83 -21.52
N PRO A 112 -5.12 -1.93 -20.95
CA PRO A 112 -4.77 -3.28 -21.38
C PRO A 112 -5.32 -3.59 -22.78
N MET A 113 -4.47 -4.12 -23.66
CA MET A 113 -4.89 -4.55 -24.99
C MET A 113 -5.44 -5.97 -24.96
N LEU A 114 -6.77 -6.10 -25.00
CA LEU A 114 -7.44 -7.40 -25.03
C LEU A 114 -7.50 -7.98 -26.45
N LEU A 115 -7.11 -9.25 -26.59
CA LEU A 115 -7.15 -9.99 -27.85
C LEU A 115 -8.52 -10.63 -28.14
N SER A 116 -9.25 -10.99 -27.08
CA SER A 116 -10.57 -11.63 -27.12
C SER A 116 -11.28 -11.52 -25.76
N ASP A 117 -12.56 -11.86 -25.71
CA ASP A 117 -13.34 -11.84 -24.46
C ASP A 117 -12.82 -12.82 -23.39
N ASP A 118 -12.11 -13.88 -23.80
CA ASP A 118 -11.49 -14.88 -22.92
C ASP A 118 -9.96 -14.64 -22.73
N ASP A 119 -9.46 -13.43 -23.00
CA ASP A 119 -8.04 -13.10 -22.87
C ASP A 119 -7.57 -13.09 -21.41
N VAL A 120 -6.55 -13.90 -21.12
CA VAL A 120 -5.90 -14.05 -19.80
C VAL A 120 -4.43 -13.62 -19.80
N THR A 121 -3.96 -12.89 -20.81
CA THR A 121 -2.54 -12.49 -21.00
C THR A 121 -1.98 -11.61 -19.88
N HIS A 122 -2.84 -10.90 -19.14
CA HIS A 122 -2.44 -10.09 -17.99
C HIS A 122 -2.48 -10.83 -16.65
N PHE A 123 -2.79 -12.14 -16.66
CA PHE A 123 -2.76 -13.01 -15.48
C PHE A 123 -1.60 -13.99 -15.56
N GLU A 124 -1.01 -14.32 -14.41
CA GLU A 124 0.00 -15.36 -14.34
C GLU A 124 -0.61 -16.75 -14.56
N TYR A 125 0.10 -17.60 -15.30
CA TYR A 125 -0.31 -18.99 -15.49
C TYR A 125 0.11 -19.80 -14.25
N SER A 126 -0.84 -20.18 -13.40
CA SER A 126 -0.56 -21.13 -12.33
C SER A 126 -0.57 -22.55 -12.89
N SER A 127 0.58 -23.22 -12.89
CA SER A 127 0.61 -24.68 -13.10
C SER A 127 0.02 -25.36 -11.87
N PHE A 128 -0.93 -26.27 -12.08
CA PHE A 128 -1.56 -27.10 -11.03
C PHE A 128 -0.57 -27.98 -10.21
N GLU A 129 0.72 -27.94 -10.50
CA GLU A 129 1.74 -28.69 -9.77
C GLU A 129 2.19 -28.02 -8.45
N ASP A 130 1.94 -26.71 -8.28
CA ASP A 130 2.35 -25.95 -7.09
C ASP A 130 1.39 -26.12 -5.88
N ASP A 131 0.19 -26.68 -6.08
CA ASP A 131 -0.84 -26.86 -5.05
C ASP A 131 -0.64 -28.08 -4.13
N LYS A 132 0.42 -28.88 -4.33
CA LYS A 132 0.71 -30.04 -3.44
C LYS A 132 1.19 -29.65 -2.04
N ARG A 133 1.40 -28.35 -1.75
CA ARG A 133 1.81 -27.88 -0.42
C ARG A 133 0.66 -27.68 0.57
N ILE A 134 -0.60 -27.84 0.15
CA ILE A 134 -1.78 -27.63 1.03
C ILE A 134 -2.38 -28.95 1.52
N LEU A 135 -1.96 -30.10 1.01
CA LEU A 135 -2.38 -31.42 1.49
C LEU A 135 -1.27 -32.10 2.29
N CYS A 136 -0.92 -31.52 3.44
CA CYS A 136 -0.47 -32.23 4.65
C CYS A 136 0.01 -31.23 5.71
N GLN A 137 -0.88 -30.87 6.63
CA GLN A 137 -0.64 -30.85 8.09
C GLN A 137 -1.98 -30.88 8.82
#